data_AF-A0A8S0FXY5-F1
#
_entry.id   AF-A0A8S0FXY5-F1
#
_cell.length_a   1.000
_cell.length_b   1.000
_cell.length_c   1.000
_cell.angle_alpha   90.00
_cell.angle_beta   90.00
_cell.angle_gamma   90.00
#
_symmetry.space_group_name_H-M   'P 1'
#
loop_
_entity.id
_entity.type
_entity.pdbx_description
1 polymer ?
#
loop_
_entity_poly.entity_id
_entity_poly.type
_entity_poly.pdbx_seq_one_letter_code
_entity_poly.pdbx_strand_id
1 'polypeptide(L)'
;MAAKRHSIEYLREVAHLRPRTNLIGAVARVRHTLAQALHRFFNEQGFFWVSTPLITASDTEGAGEMFRVSTLDLENLPRNDQGKVDFDKDFFGKESFLTVSGQLNGETYACALSKIYTFGPTFRAENSNTSRHLAAAPEILDAGAGSGVC
;
A
#
# COMPACT_ATOMS: atom_id res chain seq x y z
N MET A 1 -5.05 29.08 -27.85
CA MET A 1 -6.24 28.70 -27.07
C MET A 1 -6.13 29.35 -25.70
N ALA A 2 -7.11 30.15 -25.29
CA ALA A 2 -7.10 30.77 -23.97
C ALA A 2 -7.12 29.68 -22.88
N ALA A 3 -6.20 29.76 -21.91
CA ALA A 3 -6.16 28.84 -20.79
C ALA A 3 -7.38 29.07 -19.89
N LYS A 4 -8.42 28.24 -20.04
CA LYS A 4 -9.58 28.28 -19.15
C LYS A 4 -9.17 27.78 -17.77
N ARG A 5 -9.58 28.49 -16.72
CA ARG A 5 -9.36 28.03 -15.35
C ARG A 5 -10.30 26.85 -15.06
N HIS A 6 -9.74 25.78 -14.50
CA HIS A 6 -10.48 24.58 -14.11
C HIS A 6 -10.51 24.45 -12.58
N SER A 7 -11.60 23.90 -12.03
CA SER A 7 -11.68 23.54 -10.61
C SER A 7 -10.86 22.29 -10.30
N ILE A 8 -10.53 22.06 -9.02
CA ILE A 8 -9.80 20.86 -8.60
C ILE A 8 -10.65 19.61 -8.83
N GLU A 9 -11.96 19.72 -8.61
CA GLU A 9 -12.97 18.67 -8.82
C GLU A 9 -12.96 18.21 -10.28
N TYR A 10 -13.01 19.15 -11.23
CA TYR A 10 -12.90 18.83 -12.64
C TYR A 10 -11.56 18.15 -12.97
N LEU A 11 -10.46 18.62 -12.39
CA LEU A 11 -9.15 17.98 -12.59
C LEU A 11 -9.08 16.56 -12.01
N ARG A 12 -9.92 16.18 -11.04
CA ARG A 12 -10.05 14.78 -10.57
C ARG A 12 -10.71 13.90 -11.62
N GLU A 13 -11.69 14.41 -12.37
CA GLU A 13 -12.37 13.69 -13.45
C GLU A 13 -11.44 13.41 -14.63
N VAL A 14 -10.55 14.36 -14.97
CA VAL A 14 -9.54 14.21 -16.03
C VAL A 14 -8.15 13.89 -15.47
N ALA A 15 -8.07 12.92 -14.56
CA ALA A 15 -6.84 12.56 -13.84
C ALA A 15 -5.64 12.20 -14.75
N HIS A 16 -5.88 11.72 -15.97
CA HIS A 16 -4.85 11.39 -16.95
C HIS A 16 -4.22 12.65 -17.61
N LEU A 17 -4.93 13.79 -17.62
CA LEU A 17 -4.43 15.06 -18.19
C LEU A 17 -3.95 16.06 -17.15
N ARG A 18 -4.46 15.98 -15.91
CA ARG A 18 -4.15 16.96 -14.85
C ARG A 18 -2.64 17.20 -14.59
N PRO A 19 -1.70 16.23 -14.75
CA PRO A 19 -0.27 16.49 -14.56
C PRO A 19 0.31 17.57 -15.50
N ARG A 20 -0.38 17.88 -16.61
CA ARG A 20 0.01 18.94 -17.55
C ARG A 20 -0.35 20.34 -17.07
N THR A 21 -1.08 20.46 -15.96
CA THR A 21 -1.40 21.76 -15.35
C THR A 21 -0.27 22.24 -14.45
N ASN A 22 -0.13 23.55 -14.27
CA ASN A 22 0.90 24.13 -13.41
C ASN A 22 0.81 23.62 -11.96
N LEU A 23 -0.41 23.56 -11.42
CA LEU A 23 -0.66 23.14 -10.04
C LEU A 23 -0.29 21.68 -9.81
N ILE A 24 -0.90 20.75 -10.55
CA ILE A 24 -0.68 19.32 -10.31
C ILE A 24 0.72 18.89 -10.76
N GLY A 25 1.28 19.52 -11.80
CA GLY A 25 2.68 19.32 -12.18
C GLY A 25 3.65 19.75 -11.06
N ALA A 26 3.38 20.87 -10.38
CA ALA A 26 4.17 21.28 -9.22
C ALA A 26 4.05 20.28 -8.06
N VAL A 27 2.84 19.84 -7.73
CA VAL A 27 2.58 18.83 -6.69
C VAL A 27 3.34 17.53 -6.99
N ALA A 28 3.30 17.05 -8.24
CA ALA A 28 4.01 15.83 -8.65
C ALA A 28 5.54 15.95 -8.48
N ARG A 29 6.14 17.10 -8.84
CA ARG A 29 7.57 17.36 -8.63
C ARG A 29 7.95 17.43 -7.15
N VAL A 30 7.13 18.11 -6.33
CA VAL A 30 7.35 18.15 -4.87
C VAL A 30 7.28 16.74 -4.29
N ARG A 31 6.30 15.92 -4.68
CA ARG A 31 6.19 14.51 -4.26
C ARG A 31 7.44 13.71 -4.63
N HIS A 32 7.98 13.88 -5.84
CA HIS A 32 9.23 13.24 -6.25
C HIS A 32 10.40 13.66 -5.35
N THR A 33 10.58 14.96 -5.13
CA THR A 33 11.66 15.48 -4.28
C THR A 33 11.57 14.93 -2.85
N LEU A 34 10.36 14.88 -2.28
CA LEU A 34 10.13 14.31 -0.94
C LEU A 34 10.49 12.83 -0.88
N ALA A 35 10.05 12.02 -1.87
CA ALA A 35 10.39 10.60 -1.92
C ALA A 35 11.91 10.38 -2.01
N GLN A 36 12.60 11.16 -2.86
CA GLN A 36 14.06 11.09 -2.98
C GLN A 36 14.79 11.56 -1.72
N ALA A 37 14.25 12.54 -1.00
CA ALA A 37 14.81 13.00 0.26
C ALA A 37 14.65 11.95 1.37
N LEU A 38 13.51 11.27 1.43
CA LEU A 38 13.26 10.18 2.39
C LEU A 38 14.23 9.01 2.18
N HIS A 39 14.40 8.54 0.95
CA HIS A 39 15.34 7.46 0.65
C HIS A 39 16.78 7.84 1.02
N ARG A 40 17.19 9.08 0.73
CA ARG A 40 18.53 9.59 1.11
C ARG A 40 18.70 9.66 2.61
N PHE A 41 17.72 10.22 3.33
CA PHE A 41 17.74 10.30 4.78
C PHE A 41 17.95 8.93 5.42
N PHE A 42 17.12 7.94 5.09
CA PHE A 42 17.24 6.60 5.66
C PHE A 42 18.58 5.93 5.32
N ASN A 43 19.04 6.06 4.08
CA ASN A 43 20.35 5.55 3.67
C ASN A 43 21.51 6.19 4.46
N GLU A 44 21.48 7.51 4.66
CA GLU A 44 22.48 8.24 5.46
C GLU A 44 22.44 7.86 6.94
N GLN A 45 21.27 7.46 7.46
CA GLN A 45 21.11 6.94 8.83
C GLN A 45 21.45 5.44 8.98
N GLY A 46 21.89 4.79 7.88
CA GLY A 46 22.29 3.39 7.85
C GLY A 46 21.13 2.38 7.83
N PHE A 47 19.95 2.80 7.38
CA PHE A 47 18.80 1.91 7.20
C PHE A 47 18.82 1.24 5.82
N PHE A 48 18.38 -0.02 5.79
CA PHE A 48 18.16 -0.77 4.56
C PHE A 48 16.71 -0.69 4.10
N TRP A 49 16.49 -0.37 2.83
CA TRP A 49 15.16 -0.45 2.24
C TRP A 49 14.76 -1.91 2.04
N VAL A 50 13.61 -2.30 2.59
CA VAL A 50 13.04 -3.63 2.45
C VAL A 50 11.72 -3.54 1.70
N SER A 51 11.61 -4.30 0.60
CA SER A 51 10.36 -4.48 -0.13
C SER A 51 9.56 -5.61 0.53
N THR A 52 8.58 -5.23 1.36
CA THR A 52 7.69 -6.19 2.01
C THR A 52 6.61 -6.70 1.04
N PRO A 53 6.17 -7.96 1.17
CA PRO A 53 5.08 -8.52 0.37
C PRO A 53 3.79 -7.68 0.45
N LEU A 54 3.14 -7.48 -0.70
CA LEU A 54 1.85 -6.79 -0.79
C LEU A 54 0.66 -7.73 -0.62
N ILE A 55 0.83 -9.00 -0.99
CA ILE A 55 -0.18 -10.04 -0.81
C ILE A 55 0.15 -10.78 0.48
N THR A 56 -0.84 -10.89 1.36
CA THR A 56 -0.70 -11.49 2.68
C THR A 56 -1.89 -12.41 2.97
N ALA A 57 -1.63 -13.49 3.71
CA ALA A 57 -2.68 -14.29 4.35
C ALA A 57 -2.83 -13.95 5.83
N SER A 58 -2.03 -13.00 6.33
CA SER A 58 -2.04 -12.53 7.72
C SER A 58 -2.66 -11.14 7.78
N ASP A 59 -3.56 -10.96 8.73
CA ASP A 59 -4.01 -9.64 9.17
C ASP A 59 -2.99 -9.08 10.18
N THR A 60 -2.31 -7.99 9.81
CA THR A 60 -1.27 -7.35 10.64
C THR A 60 -1.84 -6.40 11.69
N GLU A 61 -3.05 -5.85 11.50
CA GLU A 61 -3.63 -4.82 12.37
C GLU A 61 -4.92 -5.26 13.08
N GLY A 62 -5.50 -6.40 12.71
CA GLY A 62 -6.64 -7.01 13.42
C GLY A 62 -7.92 -6.17 13.45
N ALA A 63 -8.04 -5.15 12.61
CA ALA A 63 -9.05 -4.10 12.78
C ALA A 63 -9.63 -3.52 11.47
N GLY A 64 -9.21 -3.98 10.29
CA GLY A 64 -9.61 -3.37 9.02
C GLY A 64 -10.26 -4.34 8.03
N GLU A 65 -11.24 -3.85 7.27
CA GLU A 65 -11.66 -4.54 6.05
C GLU A 65 -10.46 -4.56 5.09
N MET A 66 -10.02 -5.76 4.68
CA MET A 66 -8.93 -5.96 3.72
C MET A 66 -9.48 -6.30 2.33
N PHE A 67 -8.80 -5.86 1.27
CA PHE A 67 -9.15 -6.28 -0.08
C PHE A 67 -8.71 -7.72 -0.32
N ARG A 68 -9.66 -8.61 -0.59
CA ARG A 68 -9.37 -10.00 -0.99
C ARG A 68 -8.74 -10.02 -2.39
N VAL A 69 -7.70 -10.83 -2.54
CA VAL A 69 -7.05 -11.12 -3.82
C VAL A 69 -7.26 -12.61 -4.13
N SER A 70 -7.93 -12.90 -5.25
CA SER A 70 -8.29 -14.26 -5.64
C SER A 70 -8.24 -14.39 -7.16
N THR A 71 -7.86 -15.58 -7.64
CA THR A 71 -7.96 -15.95 -9.06
C THR A 71 -9.15 -16.87 -9.34
N LEU A 72 -9.98 -17.15 -8.34
CA LEU A 72 -11.16 -17.99 -8.50
C LEU A 72 -12.18 -17.34 -9.43
N ASP A 73 -12.86 -18.17 -10.21
CA ASP A 73 -14.00 -17.74 -11.01
C ASP A 73 -15.18 -17.42 -10.09
N LEU A 74 -15.60 -16.15 -10.08
CA LEU A 74 -16.71 -15.68 -9.25
C LEU A 74 -18.07 -16.24 -9.70
N GLU A 75 -18.21 -16.65 -10.96
CA GLU A 75 -19.43 -17.27 -11.48
C GLU A 75 -19.49 -18.77 -11.14
N ASN A 76 -18.33 -19.40 -10.97
CA ASN A 76 -18.19 -20.84 -10.69
C ASN A 76 -17.22 -21.12 -9.54
N LEU A 77 -17.52 -20.57 -8.35
CA LEU A 77 -16.68 -20.74 -7.17
C LEU A 77 -16.59 -22.22 -6.77
N PRO A 78 -15.36 -22.78 -6.62
CA PRO A 78 -15.21 -24.13 -6.12
C PRO A 78 -15.70 -24.20 -4.68
N ARG A 79 -16.36 -25.31 -4.33
CA ARG A 79 -16.87 -25.54 -2.98
C ARG A 79 -16.28 -26.80 -2.37
N ASN A 80 -16.09 -26.75 -1.05
CA ASN A 80 -15.71 -27.92 -0.26
C ASN A 80 -16.94 -28.73 0.15
N ASP A 81 -16.74 -29.84 0.86
CA ASP A 81 -17.82 -30.73 1.33
C ASP A 81 -18.82 -30.03 2.28
N GLN A 82 -18.43 -28.89 2.86
CA GLN A 82 -19.29 -28.06 3.72
C GLN A 82 -20.07 -26.99 2.93
N GLY A 83 -19.93 -26.95 1.60
CA GLY A 83 -20.56 -25.96 0.72
C GLY A 83 -19.95 -24.56 0.79
N LYS A 84 -18.83 -24.36 1.51
CA LYS A 84 -18.09 -23.10 1.56
C LYS A 84 -17.13 -22.99 0.37
N VAL A 85 -16.70 -21.77 0.04
CA VAL A 85 -15.67 -21.54 -0.98
C VAL A 85 -14.39 -22.27 -0.57
N ASP A 86 -13.86 -23.04 -1.51
CA ASP A 86 -12.67 -23.86 -1.36
C ASP A 86 -11.43 -23.06 -1.79
N PHE A 87 -10.84 -22.34 -0.84
CA PHE A 87 -9.65 -21.52 -1.08
C PHE A 87 -8.36 -22.33 -1.27
N ASP A 88 -8.37 -23.63 -1.00
CA ASP A 88 -7.24 -24.51 -1.32
C ASP A 88 -7.02 -24.60 -2.84
N LYS A 89 -8.07 -24.30 -3.62
CA LYS A 89 -8.03 -24.21 -5.09
C LYS A 89 -7.72 -22.80 -5.62
N ASP A 90 -7.54 -21.82 -4.75
CA ASP A 90 -7.10 -20.49 -5.14
C ASP A 90 -5.58 -20.48 -5.40
N PHE A 91 -5.05 -19.43 -6.03
CA PHE A 91 -3.66 -19.36 -6.47
C PHE A 91 -2.63 -19.63 -5.35
N PHE A 92 -2.88 -19.11 -4.15
CA PHE A 92 -1.99 -19.26 -3.00
C PHE A 92 -2.33 -20.47 -2.10
N GLY A 93 -3.33 -21.27 -2.48
CA GLY A 93 -3.83 -22.40 -1.70
C GLY A 93 -4.36 -22.01 -0.31
N LYS A 94 -4.76 -20.75 -0.15
CA LYS A 94 -5.36 -20.17 1.05
C LYS A 94 -5.95 -18.81 0.71
N GLU A 95 -6.83 -18.31 1.58
CA GLU A 95 -7.36 -16.97 1.46
C GLU A 95 -6.24 -15.92 1.54
N SER A 96 -6.25 -14.97 0.61
CA SER A 96 -5.20 -13.97 0.44
C SER A 96 -5.77 -12.57 0.26
N PHE A 97 -5.03 -11.56 0.73
CA PHE A 97 -5.46 -10.18 0.83
C PHE A 97 -4.35 -9.20 0.45
N LEU A 98 -4.72 -7.95 0.13
CA LEU A 98 -3.78 -6.84 0.06
C LEU A 98 -3.43 -6.36 1.47
N THR A 99 -2.14 -6.13 1.73
CA THR A 99 -1.65 -5.76 3.05
C THR A 99 -2.07 -4.36 3.47
N VAL A 100 -2.42 -4.21 4.76
CA VAL A 100 -2.68 -2.93 5.41
C VAL A 100 -1.40 -2.30 5.96
N SER A 101 -0.39 -3.12 6.27
CA SER A 101 0.92 -2.68 6.76
C SER A 101 2.03 -3.70 6.47
N GLY A 102 3.25 -3.19 6.23
CA GLY A 102 4.46 -4.02 6.12
C GLY A 102 5.06 -4.48 7.46
N GLN A 103 4.46 -4.10 8.60
CA GLN A 103 5.11 -4.15 9.92
C GLN A 103 5.64 -5.51 10.34
N LEU A 104 4.83 -6.55 10.38
CA LEU A 104 5.27 -7.88 10.83
C LEU A 104 6.43 -8.43 9.99
N ASN A 105 6.38 -8.18 8.67
CA ASN A 105 7.47 -8.55 7.78
C ASN A 105 8.72 -7.70 8.08
N GLY A 106 8.54 -6.39 8.29
CA GLY A 106 9.62 -5.46 8.64
C GLY A 106 10.35 -5.85 9.93
N GLU A 107 9.64 -6.25 10.98
CA GLU A 107 10.21 -6.71 12.25
C GLU A 107 11.12 -7.93 12.06
N THR A 108 10.70 -8.88 11.23
CA THR A 108 11.52 -10.07 10.90
C THR A 108 12.84 -9.66 10.22
N TYR A 109 12.80 -8.69 9.30
CA TYR A 109 14.00 -8.16 8.67
C TYR A 109 14.85 -7.34 9.64
N ALA A 110 14.24 -6.60 10.56
CA ALA A 110 14.95 -5.80 11.55
C ALA A 110 15.80 -6.65 12.49
N CYS A 111 15.31 -7.83 12.91
CA CYS A 111 16.15 -8.73 13.72
C CYS A 111 17.37 -9.30 12.96
N ALA A 112 17.40 -9.23 11.62
CA ALA A 112 18.54 -9.66 10.80
C ALA A 112 19.45 -8.50 10.32
N LEU A 113 18.87 -7.35 9.98
CA LEU A 113 19.56 -6.20 9.37
C LEU A 113 19.71 -5.00 10.33
N SER A 114 19.21 -5.12 11.56
CA SER A 114 19.16 -4.11 12.62
C SER A 114 18.33 -2.87 12.31
N LYS A 115 18.50 -2.23 11.16
CA LYS A 115 17.81 -1.00 10.76
C LYS A 115 17.21 -1.16 9.38
N ILE A 116 15.88 -1.22 9.30
CA ILE A 116 15.16 -1.31 8.02
C ILE A 116 14.08 -0.25 7.91
N TYR A 117 13.71 0.08 6.68
CA TYR A 117 12.51 0.85 6.41
C TYR A 117 11.78 0.27 5.21
N THR A 118 10.45 0.42 5.22
CA THR A 118 9.61 0.10 4.07
C THR A 118 9.15 1.39 3.40
N PHE A 119 8.97 1.32 2.09
CA PHE A 119 8.36 2.39 1.31
C PHE A 119 7.58 1.73 0.18
N GLY A 120 6.28 1.57 0.38
CA GLY A 120 5.42 0.77 -0.50
C GLY A 120 3.95 1.09 -0.31
N PRO A 121 3.07 0.64 -1.23
CA PRO A 121 1.64 0.83 -1.10
C PRO A 121 1.05 -0.06 -0.01
N THR A 122 0.11 0.49 0.74
CA THR A 122 -0.81 -0.26 1.61
C THR A 122 -2.25 0.03 1.23
N PHE A 123 -3.14 -0.88 1.61
CA PHE A 123 -4.52 -0.87 1.17
C PHE A 123 -5.47 -1.02 2.34
N ARG A 124 -6.51 -0.18 2.40
CA ARG A 124 -7.59 -0.26 3.40
C ARG A 124 -8.92 -0.30 2.67
N ALA A 125 -9.74 -1.32 2.93
CA ALA A 125 -11.03 -1.50 2.26
C ALA A 125 -12.20 -0.82 2.99
N GLU A 126 -11.92 -0.01 4.01
CA GLU A 126 -12.93 0.73 4.76
C GLU A 126 -13.80 1.60 3.84
N ASN A 127 -15.13 1.51 3.99
CA ASN A 127 -16.08 2.36 3.28
C ASN A 127 -16.10 3.79 3.85
N SER A 128 -15.04 4.55 3.59
CA SER A 128 -14.84 5.90 4.13
C SER A 128 -14.56 6.91 3.02
N ASN A 129 -15.58 7.70 2.68
CA ASN A 129 -15.49 8.74 1.65
C ASN A 129 -15.26 10.13 2.27
N THR A 130 -14.02 10.39 2.69
CA THR A 130 -13.61 11.71 3.21
C THR A 130 -12.50 12.33 2.36
N SER A 131 -12.21 13.61 2.58
CA SER A 131 -11.13 14.30 1.86
C SER A 131 -9.71 13.81 2.21
N ARG A 132 -9.57 12.94 3.22
CA ARG A 132 -8.26 12.48 3.74
C ARG A 132 -8.08 10.96 3.65
N HIS A 133 -9.13 10.18 3.39
CA HIS A 133 -9.03 8.74 3.30
C HIS A 133 -8.81 8.30 1.85
N LEU A 134 -7.87 7.38 1.65
CA LEU A 134 -7.58 6.75 0.37
C LEU A 134 -7.54 5.24 0.61
N ALA A 135 -8.17 4.48 -0.28
CA ALA A 135 -8.12 3.02 -0.24
C ALA A 135 -6.71 2.46 -0.53
N ALA A 136 -5.85 3.27 -1.15
CA ALA A 136 -4.45 2.95 -1.40
C ALA A 136 -3.57 4.18 -1.11
N ALA A 137 -2.56 4.01 -0.24
CA ALA A 137 -1.62 5.06 0.14
C ALA A 137 -0.21 4.50 0.30
N PRO A 138 0.86 5.31 0.13
CA PRO A 138 2.19 4.88 0.54
C PRO A 138 2.29 4.84 2.06
N GLU A 139 2.78 3.74 2.60
CA GLU A 139 3.22 3.62 3.99
C GLU A 139 4.75 3.79 4.05
N ILE A 140 5.21 4.47 5.09
CA ILE A 140 6.60 4.49 5.49
C ILE A 140 6.65 3.93 6.91
N LEU A 141 7.29 2.77 7.05
CA LEU A 141 7.54 2.18 8.35
C LEU A 141 9.05 2.18 8.62
N ASP A 142 9.42 2.62 9.80
CA ASP A 142 10.76 2.46 10.37
C ASP A 142 10.72 1.32 11.39
N ALA A 143 11.57 0.30 11.21
CA ALA A 143 11.83 -0.71 12.22
C ALA A 143 13.33 -0.81 12.49
N GLY A 144 13.74 -0.43 13.70
CA GLY A 144 15.12 -0.49 14.16
C GLY A 144 15.26 -1.29 15.46
N ALA A 145 16.42 -1.90 15.70
CA ALA A 145 16.76 -2.66 16.91
C ALA A 145 16.64 -1.88 18.25
N GLY A 146 16.29 -0.59 18.22
CA GLY A 146 16.01 0.24 19.40
C GLY A 146 14.52 0.37 19.74
N SER A 147 13.60 -0.18 18.94
CA SER A 147 12.15 -0.11 19.18
C SER A 147 11.65 -1.07 20.27
N GLY A 148 12.54 -1.86 20.89
CA GLY A 148 12.18 -2.83 21.93
C GLY A 148 11.43 -4.06 21.42
N VAL A 149 11.51 -4.32 20.11
CA VAL A 149 10.82 -5.43 19.44
C VAL A 149 11.76 -6.61 19.12
N CYS A 150 13.07 -6.35 19.12
CA CYS A 150 14.13 -7.33 19.40
C CYS A 150 15.06 -6.66 20.44
#